data_AF-A0A2S8FIE2-F1
#
_entry.id   AF-A0A2S8FIE2-F1
#
_cell.length_a   1.000
_cell.length_b   1.000
_cell.length_c   1.000
_cell.angle_alpha   90.00
_cell.angle_beta   90.00
_cell.angle_gamma   90.00
#
_symmetry.space_group_name_H-M   'P 1'
#
loop_
_entity.id
_entity.type
_entity.pdbx_description
1 polymer ?
#
loop_
_entity_poly.entity_id
_entity_poly.type
_entity_poly.pdbx_seq_one_letter_code
_entity_poly.pdbx_strand_id
1 'polypeptide(L)'
;MTSNSVRGWLALAMLCVIVIGLLLSQRYLTATDHAVPDDREEVVFWHFWGGADRAIVEDVAQRFNQSQEEYFVRPIAMPGNNLDLKFFLSVTGGDPPDLLNIDDPVIADWGHRGAILALDEVASEEEVQRLATWLFPAARRLVTYNDRMYGVPNGLDIRALYYNQTMLDRYELAAPTSISDLDHIATTIAPPDQKTPYEHHGYLPDSRRIWAWGPVFGGQFYNAKNGQVTLTSPEIEAALAWMTSYRDRYGPSEIARFRHGDQSLPGKTFPLFAERYAVVMDGQWRVRDIRAFQKSQREKGEPVTRFGVAPLPPPPGGKPNAGWVNGNNFVIPRGAKSSRGAWEFIKFWCGFDGHEPQAAETCVSGGWIPVSQAVVDQPTFAQFLEEEPLFQNFIDLAGSQNQYPVPVIPGAPFFNNEVKNVSEAAMASPTKPDLARMLEDAQERIQLHIDRAGNR
;
A
#
# COMPACT_ATOMS: atom_id res chain seq x y z
N MET A 1 5.25 -14.46 65.77
CA MET A 1 5.77 -13.97 64.48
C MET A 1 5.20 -12.59 64.25
N THR A 2 6.05 -11.56 64.26
CA THR A 2 5.65 -10.15 64.13
C THR A 2 5.24 -9.86 62.68
N SER A 3 4.27 -8.97 62.46
CA SER A 3 3.71 -8.68 61.12
C SER A 3 4.76 -8.25 60.07
N ASN A 4 5.94 -7.82 60.53
CA ASN A 4 7.08 -7.49 59.68
C ASN A 4 7.75 -8.71 59.03
N SER A 5 7.72 -9.89 59.66
CA SER A 5 8.30 -11.10 59.05
C SER A 5 7.44 -11.58 57.88
N VAL A 6 6.11 -11.53 58.02
CA VAL A 6 5.16 -11.95 56.98
C VAL A 6 5.26 -11.06 55.73
N ARG A 7 5.42 -9.75 55.92
CA ARG A 7 5.62 -8.79 54.80
C ARG A 7 6.92 -9.03 54.03
N GLY A 8 8.01 -9.37 54.72
CA GLY A 8 9.29 -9.72 54.09
C GLY A 8 9.20 -10.98 53.23
N TRP A 9 8.53 -12.03 53.73
CA TRP A 9 8.32 -13.28 52.98
C TRP A 9 7.40 -13.09 51.76
N LEU A 10 6.37 -12.25 51.86
CA LEU A 10 5.49 -11.93 50.74
C LEU A 10 6.21 -11.12 49.65
N ALA A 11 7.06 -10.17 50.03
CA ALA A 11 7.87 -9.40 49.06
C ALA A 11 8.88 -10.30 48.33
N LEU A 12 9.51 -11.24 49.03
CA LEU A 12 10.45 -12.19 48.43
C LEU A 12 9.75 -13.17 47.49
N ALA A 13 8.57 -13.68 47.87
CA ALA A 13 7.75 -14.55 47.02
C ALA A 13 7.30 -13.83 45.74
N MET A 14 6.90 -12.57 45.85
CA MET A 14 6.50 -11.75 44.69
C MET A 14 7.68 -11.48 43.74
N LEU A 15 8.87 -11.23 44.29
CA LEU A 15 10.10 -11.07 43.50
C LEU A 15 10.47 -12.37 42.76
N CYS A 16 10.37 -13.52 43.42
CA CYS A 16 10.61 -14.82 42.79
C CYS A 16 9.59 -15.13 41.68
N VAL A 17 8.31 -14.79 41.86
CA VAL A 17 7.28 -14.95 40.82
C VAL A 17 7.56 -14.04 39.62
N ILE A 18 8.02 -12.81 39.84
CA ILE A 18 8.41 -11.88 38.78
C ILE A 18 9.64 -12.39 38.02
N VAL A 19 10.67 -12.89 38.73
CA VAL A 19 11.88 -13.44 38.11
C VAL A 19 11.58 -14.74 37.35
N ILE A 20 10.76 -15.63 37.91
CA ILE A 20 10.33 -16.85 37.22
C ILE A 20 9.44 -16.49 36.02
N GLY A 21 8.56 -15.51 36.15
CA GLY A 21 7.75 -14.98 35.05
C GLY A 21 8.60 -14.37 33.93
N LEU A 22 9.66 -13.63 34.28
CA LEU A 22 10.64 -13.09 33.33
C LEU A 22 11.45 -14.20 32.64
N LEU A 23 11.93 -15.20 33.38
CA LEU A 23 12.68 -16.33 32.83
C LEU A 23 11.80 -17.26 31.98
N LEU A 24 10.53 -17.46 32.36
CA LEU A 24 9.54 -18.18 31.56
C LEU A 24 9.16 -17.37 30.32
N SER A 25 9.01 -16.04 30.43
CA SER A 25 8.76 -15.17 29.27
C SER A 25 9.95 -15.15 28.31
N GLN A 26 11.19 -15.14 28.80
CA GLN A 26 12.39 -15.29 27.99
C GLN A 26 12.43 -16.67 27.31
N ARG A 27 12.09 -17.75 28.03
CA ARG A 27 12.02 -19.10 27.44
C ARG A 27 10.91 -19.25 26.40
N TYR A 28 9.75 -18.63 26.60
CA TYR A 28 8.66 -18.61 25.63
C TYR A 28 8.95 -17.69 24.43
N LEU A 29 9.72 -16.61 24.63
CA LEU A 29 10.23 -15.76 23.54
C LEU A 29 11.31 -16.47 22.71
N THR A 30 12.15 -17.32 23.32
CA THR A 30 13.16 -18.12 22.60
C THR A 30 12.58 -19.34 21.87
N ALA A 31 11.33 -19.72 22.12
CA ALA A 31 10.74 -20.94 21.55
C ALA A 31 10.26 -20.80 20.10
N THR A 32 10.40 -19.62 19.49
CA THR A 32 10.11 -19.38 18.05
C THR A 32 11.30 -18.80 17.28
N ASP A 33 12.50 -18.72 17.88
CA ASP A 33 13.73 -18.43 17.13
C ASP A 33 14.26 -19.74 16.56
N HIS A 34 14.17 -19.92 15.25
CA HIS A 34 15.09 -20.83 14.58
C HIS A 34 16.49 -20.28 14.86
N ALA A 35 17.29 -21.01 15.65
CA ALA A 35 18.68 -20.63 15.90
C ALA A 35 19.38 -20.47 14.56
N VAL A 36 19.99 -19.30 14.33
CA VAL A 36 20.80 -19.03 13.15
C VAL A 36 21.90 -20.10 13.10
N PRO A 37 22.03 -20.87 12.01
CA PRO A 37 23.12 -21.83 11.88
C PRO A 37 24.47 -21.10 11.95
N ASP A 38 25.41 -21.63 12.76
CA ASP A 38 26.71 -20.98 13.05
C ASP A 38 27.58 -20.75 11.80
N ASP A 39 27.28 -21.45 10.70
CA ASP A 39 27.99 -21.41 9.41
C ASP A 39 27.36 -20.47 8.38
N ARG A 40 26.24 -19.79 8.72
CA ARG A 40 25.51 -18.91 7.80
C ARG A 40 25.58 -17.46 8.23
N GLU A 41 25.70 -16.57 7.24
CA GLU A 41 25.62 -15.13 7.49
C GLU A 41 24.16 -14.73 7.74
N GLU A 42 23.88 -14.14 8.90
CA GLU A 42 22.52 -13.71 9.25
C GLU A 42 22.09 -12.47 8.46
N VAL A 43 20.86 -12.50 7.93
CA VAL A 43 20.16 -11.35 7.35
C VAL A 43 18.95 -11.03 8.21
N VAL A 44 19.02 -9.96 9.00
CA VAL A 44 17.89 -9.47 9.80
C VAL A 44 16.96 -8.65 8.93
N PHE A 45 15.74 -9.16 8.71
CA PHE A 45 14.76 -8.55 7.83
C PHE A 45 13.56 -8.01 8.61
N TRP A 46 13.34 -6.70 8.61
CA TRP A 46 12.17 -6.07 9.24
C TRP A 46 11.03 -5.81 8.24
N HIS A 47 9.80 -6.14 8.62
CA HIS A 47 8.62 -5.92 7.77
C HIS A 47 7.36 -5.53 8.54
N PHE A 48 6.43 -4.82 7.92
CA PHE A 48 5.22 -4.33 8.60
C PHE A 48 4.03 -5.32 8.60
N TRP A 49 4.08 -6.38 7.78
CA TRP A 49 2.96 -7.33 7.69
C TRP A 49 2.69 -8.11 8.99
N GLY A 50 1.39 -8.29 9.28
CA GLY A 50 0.87 -9.10 10.37
C GLY A 50 -0.16 -10.12 9.85
N GLY A 51 -0.80 -10.86 10.76
CA GLY A 51 -1.90 -11.77 10.42
C GLY A 51 -1.53 -12.81 9.35
N ALA A 52 -2.43 -13.01 8.37
CA ALA A 52 -2.21 -13.96 7.28
C ALA A 52 -1.00 -13.60 6.39
N ASP A 53 -0.73 -12.31 6.20
CA ASP A 53 0.39 -11.86 5.37
C ASP A 53 1.74 -12.16 6.04
N ARG A 54 1.82 -12.10 7.37
CA ARG A 54 3.04 -12.50 8.12
C ARG A 54 3.43 -13.96 7.83
N ALA A 55 2.47 -14.87 7.80
CA ALA A 55 2.76 -16.28 7.54
C ALA A 55 3.35 -16.49 6.14
N ILE A 56 2.90 -15.69 5.15
CA ILE A 56 3.46 -15.71 3.79
C ILE A 56 4.90 -15.19 3.79
N VAL A 57 5.19 -14.12 4.55
CA VAL A 57 6.58 -13.62 4.68
C VAL A 57 7.51 -14.66 5.31
N GLU A 58 7.05 -15.33 6.38
CA GLU A 58 7.81 -16.39 7.05
C GLU A 58 8.07 -17.57 6.11
N ASP A 59 7.09 -17.97 5.29
CA ASP A 59 7.25 -18.98 4.24
C ASP A 59 8.30 -18.58 3.18
N VAL A 60 8.28 -17.34 2.70
CA VAL A 60 9.27 -16.86 1.72
C VAL A 60 10.69 -16.94 2.29
N ALA A 61 10.87 -16.47 3.52
CA ALA A 61 12.16 -16.55 4.21
C ALA A 61 12.60 -18.01 4.41
N GLN A 62 11.67 -18.89 4.78
CA GLN A 62 11.96 -20.32 4.92
C GLN A 62 12.40 -20.96 3.60
N ARG A 63 11.70 -20.69 2.49
CA ARG A 63 12.06 -21.22 1.17
C ARG A 63 13.43 -20.72 0.70
N PHE A 64 13.74 -19.43 0.91
CA PHE A 64 15.07 -18.89 0.64
C PHE A 64 16.15 -19.57 1.49
N ASN A 65 15.89 -19.78 2.78
CA ASN A 65 16.83 -20.43 3.68
C ASN A 65 17.07 -21.90 3.32
N GLN A 66 16.12 -22.56 2.67
CA GLN A 66 16.23 -23.94 2.19
C GLN A 66 16.88 -24.05 0.81
N SER A 67 16.83 -22.99 -0.01
CA SER A 67 17.38 -23.01 -1.37
C SER A 67 18.89 -22.83 -1.44
N GLN A 68 19.53 -22.45 -0.33
CA GLN A 68 20.97 -22.17 -0.25
C GLN A 68 21.52 -22.35 1.18
N GLU A 69 22.85 -22.36 1.31
CA GLU A 69 23.59 -22.61 2.56
C GLU A 69 24.49 -21.44 3.01
N GLU A 70 24.44 -20.27 2.36
CA GLU A 70 25.30 -19.10 2.65
C GLU A 70 24.66 -18.10 3.62
N TYR A 71 23.39 -17.74 3.43
CA TYR A 71 22.71 -16.67 4.19
C TYR A 71 21.53 -17.22 4.99
N PHE A 72 21.26 -16.75 6.19
CA PHE A 72 20.05 -17.11 6.95
C PHE A 72 19.18 -15.88 7.20
N VAL A 73 18.03 -15.80 6.54
CA VAL A 73 17.07 -14.69 6.70
C VAL A 73 16.21 -14.93 7.93
N ARG A 74 16.29 -13.99 8.89
CA ARG A 74 15.39 -13.93 10.05
C ARG A 74 14.36 -12.79 9.85
N PRO A 75 13.11 -13.10 9.45
CA PRO A 75 12.06 -12.11 9.34
C PRO A 75 11.56 -11.68 10.73
N ILE A 76 11.45 -10.38 10.95
CA ILE A 76 10.93 -9.77 12.18
C ILE A 76 9.76 -8.88 11.82
N ALA A 77 8.57 -9.34 12.20
CA ALA A 77 7.34 -8.58 12.04
C ALA A 77 7.32 -7.38 13.01
N MET A 78 7.25 -6.18 12.43
CA MET A 78 7.13 -4.89 13.11
C MET A 78 5.81 -4.19 12.72
N PRO A 79 4.63 -4.81 12.96
CA PRO A 79 3.36 -4.22 12.55
C PRO A 79 3.06 -2.91 13.30
N GLY A 80 2.46 -1.96 12.58
CA GLY A 80 2.01 -0.67 13.12
C GLY A 80 2.84 0.51 12.64
N ASN A 81 2.45 1.72 13.09
CA ASN A 81 2.88 2.98 12.48
C ASN A 81 4.25 3.51 12.93
N ASN A 82 5.05 2.70 13.64
CA ASN A 82 6.31 3.14 14.26
C ASN A 82 7.55 2.52 13.61
N LEU A 83 7.41 1.87 12.45
CA LEU A 83 8.53 1.23 11.75
C LEU A 83 9.63 2.24 11.40
N ASP A 84 9.25 3.38 10.82
CA ASP A 84 10.18 4.47 10.46
C ASP A 84 10.95 4.99 11.67
N LEU A 85 10.26 5.27 12.77
CA LEU A 85 10.91 5.75 13.99
C LEU A 85 11.90 4.71 14.54
N LYS A 86 11.50 3.43 14.58
CA LYS A 86 12.39 2.34 15.00
C LYS A 86 13.62 2.22 14.10
N PHE A 87 13.41 2.33 12.78
CA PHE A 87 14.47 2.31 11.78
C PHE A 87 15.46 3.47 11.99
N PHE A 88 14.98 4.71 12.13
CA PHE A 88 15.90 5.84 12.35
C PHE A 88 16.65 5.77 13.68
N LEU A 89 16.01 5.26 14.74
CA LEU A 89 16.67 5.02 16.02
C LEU A 89 17.74 3.93 15.90
N SER A 90 17.51 2.86 15.14
CA SER A 90 18.48 1.78 14.95
C SER A 90 19.68 2.22 14.09
N VAL A 91 19.44 2.99 13.02
CA VAL A 91 20.50 3.62 12.22
C VAL A 91 21.34 4.56 13.08
N THR A 92 20.72 5.41 13.89
CA THR A 92 21.43 6.34 14.79
C THR A 92 22.19 5.58 15.89
N GLY A 93 21.64 4.47 16.37
CA GLY A 93 22.28 3.59 17.34
C GLY A 93 23.41 2.71 16.78
N GLY A 94 23.61 2.70 15.45
CA GLY A 94 24.64 1.91 14.78
C GLY A 94 24.33 0.41 14.69
N ASP A 95 23.06 0.02 14.83
CA ASP A 95 22.60 -1.38 14.74
C ASP A 95 21.29 -1.49 13.94
N PRO A 96 21.26 -1.05 12.68
CA PRO A 96 20.09 -1.20 11.81
C PRO A 96 19.86 -2.66 11.40
N PRO A 97 18.65 -3.04 10.93
CA PRO A 97 18.46 -4.32 10.25
C PRO A 97 19.24 -4.35 8.93
N ASP A 98 19.39 -5.55 8.36
CA ASP A 98 20.04 -5.73 7.06
C ASP A 98 19.10 -5.43 5.89
N LEU A 99 17.81 -5.67 6.10
CA LEU A 99 16.76 -5.42 5.12
C LEU A 99 15.52 -4.85 5.81
N LEU A 100 14.87 -3.92 5.13
CA LEU A 100 13.62 -3.31 5.57
C LEU A 100 12.60 -3.33 4.42
N ASN A 101 11.35 -3.66 4.73
CA ASN A 101 10.23 -3.47 3.82
C ASN A 101 9.37 -2.27 4.25
N ILE A 102 9.14 -1.33 3.34
CA ILE A 102 8.42 -0.07 3.59
C ILE A 102 7.45 0.28 2.45
N ASP A 103 6.25 0.76 2.77
CA ASP A 103 5.20 1.16 1.82
C ASP A 103 5.11 2.68 1.59
N ASP A 104 5.67 3.47 2.51
CA ASP A 104 5.64 4.92 2.47
C ASP A 104 6.53 5.52 1.36
N PRO A 105 6.20 6.74 0.85
CA PRO A 105 6.98 7.42 -0.19
C PRO A 105 8.24 8.06 0.40
N VAL A 106 9.11 7.25 0.97
CA VAL A 106 10.31 7.68 1.72
C VAL A 106 11.61 7.46 0.97
N ILE A 107 11.59 6.70 -0.13
CA ILE A 107 12.80 6.26 -0.85
C ILE A 107 13.75 7.44 -1.15
N ALA A 108 13.24 8.51 -1.75
CA ALA A 108 14.06 9.68 -2.07
C ALA A 108 14.57 10.41 -0.82
N ASP A 109 13.74 10.58 0.22
CA ASP A 109 14.16 11.24 1.47
C ASP A 109 15.29 10.47 2.15
N TRP A 110 15.12 9.15 2.27
CA TRP A 110 16.08 8.28 2.94
C TRP A 110 17.36 8.12 2.12
N GLY A 111 17.25 8.00 0.80
CA GLY A 111 18.39 7.96 -0.12
C GLY A 111 19.18 9.26 -0.10
N HIS A 112 18.49 10.41 -0.16
CA HIS A 112 19.09 11.74 -0.08
C HIS A 112 19.83 11.98 1.24
N ARG A 113 19.26 11.53 2.36
CA ARG A 113 19.87 11.61 3.70
C ARG A 113 20.96 10.56 3.95
N GLY A 114 21.21 9.66 3.00
CA GLY A 114 22.18 8.57 3.12
C GLY A 114 21.79 7.47 4.13
N ALA A 115 20.53 7.40 4.54
CA ALA A 115 20.03 6.41 5.51
C ALA A 115 19.87 5.00 4.92
N ILE A 116 19.80 4.90 3.59
CA ILE A 116 19.73 3.63 2.85
C ILE A 116 20.82 3.58 1.77
N LEU A 117 21.18 2.37 1.33
CA LEU A 117 22.12 2.12 0.24
C LEU A 117 21.44 2.34 -1.11
N ALA A 118 22.16 2.92 -2.06
CA ALA A 118 21.80 2.76 -3.47
C ALA A 118 22.18 1.33 -3.92
N LEU A 119 21.43 0.78 -4.88
CA LEU A 119 21.62 -0.60 -5.32
C LEU A 119 22.98 -0.83 -6.00
N ASP A 120 23.55 0.20 -6.62
CA ASP A 120 24.89 0.19 -7.21
C ASP A 120 26.03 0.14 -6.17
N GLU A 121 25.71 0.26 -4.88
CA GLU A 121 26.66 0.04 -3.77
C GLU A 121 26.69 -1.42 -3.29
N VAL A 122 25.71 -2.25 -3.70
CA VAL A 122 25.58 -3.66 -3.27
C VAL A 122 25.61 -4.64 -4.45
N ALA A 123 25.28 -4.18 -5.65
CA ALA A 123 25.24 -4.94 -6.89
C ALA A 123 26.05 -4.25 -7.98
N SER A 124 26.41 -4.99 -9.04
CA SER A 124 27.13 -4.39 -10.17
C SER A 124 26.24 -3.45 -10.98
N GLU A 125 26.84 -2.46 -11.65
CA GLU A 125 26.10 -1.52 -12.52
C GLU A 125 25.30 -2.25 -13.62
N GLU A 126 25.88 -3.31 -14.21
CA GLU A 126 25.21 -4.15 -15.20
C GLU A 126 23.95 -4.81 -14.62
N GLU A 127 24.05 -5.31 -13.40
CA GLU A 127 22.93 -5.97 -12.72
C GLU A 127 21.80 -5.00 -12.38
N VAL A 128 22.15 -3.80 -11.89
CA VAL A 128 21.18 -2.72 -11.62
C VAL A 128 20.50 -2.26 -12.92
N GLN A 129 21.25 -2.12 -14.03
CA GLN A 129 20.70 -1.75 -15.32
C GLN A 129 19.73 -2.82 -15.85
N ARG A 130 20.06 -4.10 -15.65
CA ARG A 130 19.21 -5.23 -16.05
C ARG A 130 17.93 -5.29 -15.22
N LEU A 131 18.02 -5.07 -13.91
CA LEU A 131 16.87 -4.91 -13.02
C LEU A 131 15.96 -3.75 -13.48
N ALA A 132 16.53 -2.59 -13.78
CA ALA A 132 15.78 -1.43 -14.23
C ALA A 132 15.01 -1.66 -15.53
N THR A 133 15.48 -2.55 -16.41
CA THR A 133 14.76 -2.96 -17.63
C THR A 133 13.74 -4.06 -17.39
N TRP A 134 13.97 -4.90 -16.38
CA TRP A 134 13.11 -6.04 -16.03
C TRP A 134 11.85 -5.60 -15.27
N LEU A 135 11.95 -4.56 -14.44
CA LEU A 135 10.82 -4.00 -13.70
C LEU A 135 9.78 -3.33 -14.60
N PHE A 136 8.51 -3.42 -14.18
CA PHE A 136 7.45 -2.57 -14.73
C PHE A 136 7.79 -1.08 -14.57
N PRO A 137 7.28 -0.19 -15.44
CA PRO A 137 7.60 1.24 -15.40
C PRO A 137 7.26 1.89 -14.06
N ALA A 138 6.11 1.54 -13.48
CA ALA A 138 5.68 1.99 -12.16
C ALA A 138 6.62 1.50 -11.05
N ALA A 139 6.98 0.20 -11.07
CA ALA A 139 7.89 -0.39 -10.10
C ALA A 139 9.25 0.31 -10.09
N ARG A 140 9.82 0.56 -11.27
CA ARG A 140 11.06 1.33 -11.38
C ARG A 140 10.92 2.75 -10.83
N ARG A 141 9.84 3.46 -11.17
CA ARG A 141 9.62 4.85 -10.72
C ARG A 141 9.55 4.96 -9.20
N LEU A 142 8.95 4.00 -8.50
CA LEU A 142 8.82 4.01 -7.04
C LEU A 142 10.15 4.09 -6.29
N VAL A 143 11.21 3.51 -6.88
CA VAL A 143 12.48 3.30 -6.20
C VAL A 143 13.65 4.08 -6.80
N THR A 144 13.40 4.88 -7.84
CA THR A 144 14.43 5.65 -8.54
C THR A 144 14.41 7.11 -8.09
N TYR A 145 15.55 7.61 -7.62
CA TYR A 145 15.77 9.01 -7.26
C TYR A 145 17.13 9.46 -7.82
N ASN A 146 17.17 10.62 -8.48
CA ASN A 146 18.38 11.15 -9.15
C ASN A 146 19.11 10.08 -9.99
N ASP A 147 18.35 9.38 -10.84
CA ASP A 147 18.82 8.33 -11.74
C ASP A 147 19.50 7.12 -11.06
N ARG A 148 19.36 6.99 -9.74
CA ARG A 148 19.85 5.85 -8.95
C ARG A 148 18.69 5.13 -8.27
N MET A 149 18.77 3.80 -8.23
CA MET A 149 17.78 2.97 -7.54
C MET A 149 18.19 2.78 -6.09
N TYR A 150 17.26 3.00 -5.16
CA TYR A 150 17.49 2.89 -3.72
C TYR A 150 16.67 1.76 -3.06
N GLY A 151 16.07 0.90 -3.87
CA GLY A 151 15.28 -0.22 -3.40
C GLY A 151 14.68 -1.03 -4.54
N VAL A 152 13.94 -2.08 -4.20
CA VAL A 152 13.21 -2.93 -5.14
C VAL A 152 11.81 -3.19 -4.60
N PRO A 153 10.74 -2.90 -5.35
CA PRO A 153 9.42 -3.30 -4.91
C PRO A 153 9.32 -4.83 -4.89
N ASN A 154 8.69 -5.41 -3.87
CA ASN A 154 8.34 -6.83 -3.84
C ASN A 154 6.91 -7.11 -4.32
N GLY A 155 6.13 -6.04 -4.51
CA GLY A 155 4.81 -6.06 -5.07
C GLY A 155 4.32 -4.64 -5.33
N LEU A 156 3.43 -4.49 -6.31
CA LEU A 156 2.75 -3.22 -6.57
C LEU A 156 1.37 -3.20 -5.91
N ASP A 157 0.96 -2.00 -5.54
CA ASP A 157 -0.35 -1.71 -4.98
C ASP A 157 -1.05 -0.70 -5.89
N ILE A 158 -1.97 -1.19 -6.71
CA ILE A 158 -2.67 -0.39 -7.72
C ILE A 158 -4.15 -0.29 -7.36
N ARG A 159 -4.79 0.83 -7.71
CA ARG A 159 -6.21 1.05 -7.44
C ARG A 159 -7.06 0.80 -8.68
N ALA A 160 -8.19 0.14 -8.49
CA ALA A 160 -9.23 -0.06 -9.50
C ALA A 160 -10.62 0.15 -8.87
N LEU A 161 -11.65 0.19 -9.71
CA LEU A 161 -13.05 0.21 -9.26
C LEU A 161 -13.53 -1.22 -9.06
N TYR A 162 -13.91 -1.55 -7.84
CA TYR A 162 -14.72 -2.73 -7.55
C TYR A 162 -16.19 -2.37 -7.62
N TYR A 163 -17.01 -3.23 -8.22
CA TYR A 163 -18.46 -3.05 -8.26
C TYR A 163 -19.20 -4.32 -7.86
N ASN A 164 -20.33 -4.14 -7.16
CA ASN A 164 -21.27 -5.21 -6.84
C ASN A 164 -22.27 -5.32 -7.99
N GLN A 165 -22.01 -6.25 -8.93
CA GLN A 165 -22.85 -6.47 -10.11
C GLN A 165 -24.26 -6.88 -9.70
N THR A 166 -24.42 -7.72 -8.67
CA THR A 166 -25.74 -8.11 -8.16
C THR A 166 -26.56 -6.90 -7.71
N MET A 167 -25.93 -5.92 -7.05
CA MET A 167 -26.60 -4.68 -6.66
C MET A 167 -26.93 -3.81 -7.87
N LEU A 168 -26.00 -3.63 -8.81
CA LEU A 168 -26.25 -2.87 -10.04
C LEU A 168 -27.43 -3.44 -10.84
N ASP A 169 -27.50 -4.77 -10.98
CA ASP A 169 -28.60 -5.45 -11.68
C ASP A 169 -29.97 -5.16 -11.04
N ARG A 170 -30.05 -5.05 -9.69
CA ARG A 170 -31.31 -4.71 -8.99
C ARG A 170 -31.82 -3.31 -9.30
N TYR A 171 -30.93 -2.40 -9.68
CA TYR A 171 -31.26 -1.03 -10.07
C TYR A 171 -31.25 -0.83 -11.59
N GLU A 172 -31.13 -1.91 -12.37
CA GLU A 172 -31.06 -1.88 -13.84
C GLU A 172 -29.86 -1.04 -14.35
N LEU A 173 -28.75 -1.07 -13.62
CA LEU A 173 -27.53 -0.32 -13.92
C LEU A 173 -26.44 -1.24 -14.51
N ALA A 174 -25.62 -0.67 -15.40
CA ALA A 174 -24.44 -1.33 -15.94
C ALA A 174 -23.17 -1.04 -15.12
N ALA A 175 -22.13 -1.83 -15.33
CA ALA A 175 -20.80 -1.55 -14.78
C ALA A 175 -20.25 -0.21 -15.31
N PRO A 176 -19.55 0.60 -14.48
CA PRO A 176 -19.12 1.93 -14.88
C PRO A 176 -17.98 1.87 -15.90
N THR A 177 -18.15 2.60 -17.00
CA THR A 177 -17.16 2.79 -18.08
C THR A 177 -16.78 4.26 -18.29
N SER A 178 -17.50 5.17 -17.65
CA SER A 178 -17.28 6.62 -17.68
C SER A 178 -17.46 7.23 -16.27
N ILE A 179 -16.92 8.42 -16.04
CA ILE A 179 -17.24 9.19 -14.82
C ILE A 179 -18.73 9.54 -14.74
N SER A 180 -19.40 9.70 -15.89
CA SER A 180 -20.84 9.92 -15.94
C SER A 180 -21.63 8.69 -15.47
N ASP A 181 -21.11 7.49 -15.68
CA ASP A 181 -21.73 6.27 -15.16
C ASP A 181 -21.62 6.23 -13.63
N LEU A 182 -20.48 6.65 -13.06
CA LEU A 182 -20.34 6.78 -11.60
C LEU A 182 -21.31 7.80 -11.01
N ASP A 183 -21.48 8.93 -11.70
CA ASP A 183 -22.47 9.95 -11.31
C ASP A 183 -23.89 9.40 -11.38
N HIS A 184 -24.22 8.70 -12.47
CA HIS A 184 -25.53 8.09 -12.65
C HIS A 184 -25.83 7.03 -11.59
N ILE A 185 -24.90 6.08 -11.38
CA ILE A 185 -24.99 5.04 -10.34
C ILE A 185 -25.20 5.67 -8.96
N ALA A 186 -24.44 6.71 -8.62
CA ALA A 186 -24.59 7.42 -7.36
C ALA A 186 -26.01 8.02 -7.20
N THR A 187 -26.50 8.74 -8.20
CA THR A 187 -27.83 9.38 -8.13
C THR A 187 -29.00 8.42 -8.19
N THR A 188 -28.87 7.28 -8.88
CA THR A 188 -29.94 6.29 -8.98
C THR A 188 -30.10 5.51 -7.68
N ILE A 189 -28.99 5.09 -7.07
CA ILE A 189 -29.00 4.30 -5.83
C ILE A 189 -29.24 5.17 -4.60
N ALA A 190 -28.69 6.38 -4.61
CA ALA A 190 -28.87 7.40 -3.59
C ALA A 190 -29.39 8.70 -4.23
N PRO A 191 -30.71 8.83 -4.42
CA PRO A 191 -31.31 10.06 -4.93
C PRO A 191 -30.96 11.25 -4.01
N PRO A 192 -30.54 12.40 -4.56
CA PRO A 192 -30.30 13.59 -3.76
C PRO A 192 -31.58 14.06 -3.04
N ASP A 193 -31.40 14.76 -1.93
CA ASP A 193 -32.48 15.39 -1.14
C ASP A 193 -33.54 14.44 -0.57
N GLN A 194 -33.26 13.13 -0.48
CA GLN A 194 -34.17 12.21 0.20
C GLN A 194 -34.27 12.55 1.70
N LYS A 195 -35.48 12.38 2.27
CA LYS A 195 -35.77 12.77 3.65
C LYS A 195 -35.28 11.76 4.69
N THR A 196 -35.03 10.53 4.26
CA THR A 196 -34.55 9.44 5.11
C THR A 196 -33.02 9.36 5.04
N PRO A 197 -32.33 9.01 6.14
CA PRO A 197 -30.90 8.76 6.09
C PRO A 197 -30.53 7.72 5.01
N TYR A 198 -29.43 7.93 4.29
CA TYR A 198 -28.97 6.96 3.32
C TYR A 198 -28.51 5.66 4.01
N GLU A 199 -29.06 4.54 3.54
CA GLU A 199 -28.62 3.18 3.88
C GLU A 199 -27.56 2.68 2.90
N HIS A 200 -27.63 3.14 1.65
CA HIS A 200 -26.73 2.81 0.55
C HIS A 200 -26.31 4.08 -0.19
N HIS A 201 -25.11 4.06 -0.76
CA HIS A 201 -24.67 5.00 -1.79
C HIS A 201 -24.29 4.24 -3.05
N GLY A 202 -24.53 4.78 -4.24
CA GLY A 202 -24.03 4.11 -5.46
C GLY A 202 -22.51 4.18 -5.55
N TYR A 203 -21.97 5.39 -5.44
CA TYR A 203 -20.54 5.67 -5.39
C TYR A 203 -20.32 6.96 -4.59
N LEU A 204 -19.25 7.00 -3.77
CA LEU A 204 -18.75 8.23 -3.17
C LEU A 204 -17.23 8.30 -3.33
N PRO A 205 -16.66 9.38 -3.90
CA PRO A 205 -15.21 9.54 -4.01
C PRO A 205 -14.57 9.75 -2.63
N ASP A 206 -13.43 9.11 -2.34
CA ASP A 206 -12.64 9.29 -1.12
C ASP A 206 -11.52 10.31 -1.37
N SER A 207 -11.29 11.25 -0.44
CA SER A 207 -10.33 12.35 -0.61
C SER A 207 -8.90 11.89 -0.87
N ARG A 208 -8.48 10.78 -0.26
CA ARG A 208 -7.14 10.20 -0.49
C ARG A 208 -6.95 9.72 -1.93
N ARG A 209 -8.06 9.54 -2.66
CA ARG A 209 -8.07 9.05 -4.04
C ARG A 209 -7.83 10.15 -5.07
N ILE A 210 -7.63 11.40 -4.64
CA ILE A 210 -7.13 12.47 -5.52
C ILE A 210 -5.82 12.08 -6.20
N TRP A 211 -4.95 11.32 -5.52
CA TRP A 211 -3.72 10.76 -6.09
C TRP A 211 -3.98 9.86 -7.32
N ALA A 212 -5.14 9.22 -7.40
CA ALA A 212 -5.53 8.39 -8.56
C ALA A 212 -6.32 9.21 -9.59
N TRP A 213 -7.29 10.01 -9.14
CA TRP A 213 -8.16 10.77 -10.03
C TRP A 213 -7.45 11.93 -10.73
N GLY A 214 -6.46 12.58 -10.10
CA GLY A 214 -5.66 13.61 -10.75
C GLY A 214 -5.01 13.13 -12.06
N PRO A 215 -4.22 12.03 -12.03
CA PRO A 215 -3.68 11.40 -13.24
C PRO A 215 -4.72 10.94 -14.25
N VAL A 216 -5.85 10.39 -13.79
CA VAL A 216 -6.96 9.98 -14.67
C VAL A 216 -7.55 11.15 -15.44
N PHE A 217 -7.67 12.31 -14.81
CA PHE A 217 -8.08 13.57 -15.44
C PHE A 217 -6.98 14.18 -16.33
N GLY A 218 -5.79 13.59 -16.37
CA GLY A 218 -4.67 14.01 -17.22
C GLY A 218 -3.58 14.79 -16.48
N GLY A 219 -3.86 15.23 -15.25
CA GLY A 219 -2.97 16.03 -14.43
C GLY A 219 -1.76 15.26 -13.90
N GLN A 220 -0.79 16.00 -13.39
CA GLN A 220 0.34 15.50 -12.60
C GLN A 220 0.51 16.44 -11.42
N PHE A 221 0.97 15.92 -10.29
CA PHE A 221 1.18 16.74 -9.09
C PHE A 221 2.55 17.41 -9.05
N TYR A 222 3.49 16.93 -9.85
CA TYR A 222 4.87 17.40 -9.86
C TYR A 222 5.50 17.27 -11.24
N ASN A 223 6.28 18.27 -11.64
CA ASN A 223 7.08 18.28 -12.84
C ASN A 223 8.56 18.10 -12.48
N ALA A 224 9.06 16.88 -12.66
CA ALA A 224 10.45 16.54 -12.36
C ALA A 224 11.48 17.29 -13.23
N LYS A 225 11.10 17.83 -14.40
CA LYS A 225 12.06 18.53 -15.29
C LYS A 225 12.47 19.89 -14.76
N ASN A 226 11.59 20.57 -14.03
CA ASN A 226 11.83 21.92 -13.52
C ASN A 226 11.62 22.03 -12.00
N GLY A 227 11.34 20.92 -11.33
CA GLY A 227 11.19 20.85 -9.88
C GLY A 227 9.92 21.49 -9.33
N GLN A 228 8.91 21.74 -10.17
CA GLN A 228 7.70 22.48 -9.77
C GLN A 228 6.55 21.56 -9.37
N VAL A 229 5.88 21.91 -8.27
CA VAL A 229 4.57 21.38 -7.89
C VAL A 229 3.50 21.96 -8.82
N THR A 230 2.56 21.12 -9.27
CA THR A 230 1.56 21.45 -10.31
C THR A 230 0.13 21.15 -9.86
N LEU A 231 -0.16 21.38 -8.58
CA LEU A 231 -1.49 21.25 -7.97
C LEU A 231 -2.52 22.18 -8.60
N THR A 232 -2.11 23.35 -9.08
CA THR A 232 -2.99 24.36 -9.71
C THR A 232 -3.23 24.11 -11.21
N SER A 233 -2.92 22.91 -11.71
CA SER A 233 -3.22 22.57 -13.10
C SER A 233 -4.74 22.40 -13.30
N PRO A 234 -5.29 22.80 -14.47
CA PRO A 234 -6.72 22.67 -14.75
C PRO A 234 -7.25 21.26 -14.57
N GLU A 235 -6.44 20.24 -14.84
CA GLU A 235 -6.81 18.83 -14.72
C GLU A 235 -6.96 18.39 -13.26
N ILE A 236 -6.07 18.84 -12.36
CA ILE A 236 -6.14 18.53 -10.93
C ILE A 236 -7.32 19.28 -10.28
N GLU A 237 -7.52 20.54 -10.65
CA GLU A 237 -8.69 21.30 -10.20
C GLU A 237 -9.99 20.66 -10.68
N ALA A 238 -10.08 20.22 -11.94
CA ALA A 238 -11.24 19.52 -12.47
C ALA A 238 -11.51 18.18 -11.76
N ALA A 239 -10.47 17.41 -11.45
CA ALA A 239 -10.60 16.17 -10.68
C ALA A 239 -11.16 16.45 -9.27
N LEU A 240 -10.59 17.44 -8.57
CA LEU A 240 -11.05 17.81 -7.23
C LEU A 240 -12.46 18.41 -7.25
N ALA A 241 -12.81 19.18 -8.28
CA ALA A 241 -14.14 19.74 -8.48
C ALA A 241 -15.18 18.64 -8.70
N TRP A 242 -14.88 17.64 -9.53
CA TRP A 242 -15.75 16.47 -9.72
C TRP A 242 -15.93 15.71 -8.40
N MET A 243 -14.85 15.43 -7.65
CA MET A 243 -14.93 14.77 -6.34
C MET A 243 -15.76 15.58 -5.34
N THR A 244 -15.59 16.91 -5.31
CA THR A 244 -16.31 17.84 -4.43
C THR A 244 -17.79 17.98 -4.83
N SER A 245 -18.15 17.73 -6.09
CA SER A 245 -19.55 17.79 -6.53
C SER A 245 -20.45 16.80 -5.77
N TYR A 246 -19.91 15.67 -5.29
CA TYR A 246 -20.65 14.73 -4.44
C TYR A 246 -20.97 15.33 -3.07
N ARG A 247 -20.05 16.12 -2.51
CA ARG A 247 -20.30 16.90 -1.30
C ARG A 247 -21.40 17.94 -1.53
N ASP A 248 -21.41 18.62 -2.67
CA ASP A 248 -22.48 19.56 -3.01
C ASP A 248 -23.84 18.84 -3.15
N ARG A 249 -23.84 17.60 -3.65
CA ARG A 249 -25.02 16.79 -3.93
C ARG A 249 -25.67 16.18 -2.68
N TYR A 250 -24.87 15.71 -1.73
CA TYR A 250 -25.35 14.97 -0.55
C TYR A 250 -25.20 15.75 0.76
N GLY A 251 -24.34 16.76 0.78
CA GLY A 251 -23.97 17.49 1.98
C GLY A 251 -22.83 16.82 2.76
N PRO A 252 -21.85 17.59 3.28
CA PRO A 252 -20.66 17.06 3.94
C PRO A 252 -21.00 16.29 5.23
N SER A 253 -22.00 16.76 5.99
CA SER A 253 -22.41 16.12 7.24
C SER A 253 -23.10 14.77 7.01
N GLU A 254 -23.84 14.63 5.91
CA GLU A 254 -24.44 13.36 5.51
C GLU A 254 -23.34 12.36 5.17
N ILE A 255 -22.43 12.73 4.27
CA ILE A 255 -21.33 11.87 3.84
C ILE A 255 -20.49 11.42 5.04
N ALA A 256 -20.16 12.34 5.96
CA ALA A 256 -19.43 12.02 7.17
C ALA A 256 -20.19 11.02 8.06
N ARG A 257 -21.49 11.22 8.28
CA ARG A 257 -22.36 10.30 9.01
C ARG A 257 -22.39 8.92 8.34
N PHE A 258 -22.53 8.87 7.02
CA PHE A 258 -22.55 7.62 6.27
C PHE A 258 -21.22 6.85 6.42
N ARG A 259 -20.09 7.53 6.26
CA ARG A 259 -18.75 6.93 6.38
C ARG A 259 -18.41 6.48 7.79
N HIS A 260 -18.93 7.15 8.82
CA HIS A 260 -18.82 6.65 10.19
C HIS A 260 -19.45 5.26 10.34
N GLY A 261 -20.51 4.97 9.58
CA GLY A 261 -21.11 3.65 9.50
C GLY A 261 -20.16 2.57 8.96
N ASP A 262 -19.25 2.92 8.03
CA ASP A 262 -18.26 1.97 7.49
C ASP A 262 -17.31 1.47 8.57
N GLN A 263 -16.88 2.34 9.47
CA GLN A 263 -15.98 2.01 10.59
C GLN A 263 -16.64 1.11 11.64
N SER A 264 -17.98 1.15 11.72
CA SER A 264 -18.76 0.35 12.65
C SER A 264 -19.07 -1.07 12.15
N LEU A 265 -18.67 -1.40 10.92
CA LEU A 265 -18.89 -2.73 10.36
C LEU A 265 -18.13 -3.81 11.15
N PRO A 266 -18.79 -4.91 11.55
CA PRO A 266 -18.15 -6.01 12.25
C PRO A 266 -16.94 -6.55 11.50
N GLY A 267 -15.86 -6.85 12.23
CA GLY A 267 -14.65 -7.46 11.66
C GLY A 267 -13.94 -6.63 10.59
N LYS A 268 -14.20 -5.31 10.50
CA LYS A 268 -13.70 -4.43 9.42
C LYS A 268 -14.10 -4.93 8.03
N THR A 269 -15.32 -5.47 7.91
CA THR A 269 -15.88 -5.96 6.65
C THR A 269 -15.74 -4.90 5.56
N PHE A 270 -15.30 -5.31 4.38
CA PHE A 270 -15.20 -4.41 3.22
C PHE A 270 -16.60 -3.86 2.89
N PRO A 271 -16.82 -2.53 2.86
CA PRO A 271 -18.17 -1.95 2.75
C PRO A 271 -18.99 -2.42 1.55
N LEU A 272 -18.33 -2.84 0.46
CA LEU A 272 -18.97 -3.41 -0.73
C LEU A 272 -19.74 -4.71 -0.42
N PHE A 273 -19.25 -5.52 0.53
CA PHE A 273 -19.90 -6.79 0.94
C PHE A 273 -21.14 -6.56 1.80
N ALA A 274 -21.17 -5.44 2.52
CA ALA A 274 -22.33 -5.00 3.29
C ALA A 274 -23.33 -4.19 2.42
N GLU A 275 -23.14 -4.19 1.10
CA GLU A 275 -23.92 -3.41 0.12
C GLU A 275 -24.02 -1.91 0.45
N ARG A 276 -23.14 -1.36 1.30
CA ARG A 276 -23.16 0.08 1.63
C ARG A 276 -22.86 0.93 0.41
N TYR A 277 -22.06 0.39 -0.51
CA TYR A 277 -21.75 1.00 -1.79
C TYR A 277 -22.04 0.02 -2.93
N ALA A 278 -22.41 0.52 -4.11
CA ALA A 278 -22.42 -0.31 -5.32
C ALA A 278 -21.05 -0.34 -6.01
N VAL A 279 -20.28 0.76 -5.91
CA VAL A 279 -18.94 0.89 -6.48
C VAL A 279 -17.98 1.49 -5.43
N VAL A 280 -16.81 0.88 -5.26
CA VAL A 280 -15.75 1.35 -4.36
C VAL A 280 -14.39 1.27 -5.04
N MET A 281 -13.57 2.30 -4.88
CA MET A 281 -12.18 2.25 -5.34
C MET A 281 -11.25 1.70 -4.26
N ASP A 282 -10.60 0.57 -4.52
CA ASP A 282 -9.60 0.00 -3.61
C ASP A 282 -8.52 -0.80 -4.36
N GLY A 283 -7.59 -1.41 -3.62
CA GLY A 283 -6.48 -2.19 -4.20
C GLY A 283 -6.76 -3.66 -4.44
N GLN A 284 -5.83 -4.32 -5.12
CA GLN A 284 -5.92 -5.72 -5.56
C GLN A 284 -6.15 -6.72 -4.42
N TRP A 285 -5.75 -6.37 -3.19
CA TRP A 285 -5.97 -7.22 -2.01
C TRP A 285 -7.44 -7.59 -1.81
N ARG A 286 -8.38 -6.79 -2.34
CA ARG A 286 -9.82 -7.11 -2.28
C ARG A 286 -10.23 -8.29 -3.15
N VAL A 287 -9.41 -8.73 -4.13
CA VAL A 287 -9.70 -9.96 -4.89
C VAL A 287 -9.71 -11.17 -3.95
N ARG A 288 -8.71 -11.26 -3.07
CA ARG A 288 -8.64 -12.31 -2.02
C ARG A 288 -9.85 -12.25 -1.08
N ASP A 289 -10.24 -11.03 -0.67
CA ASP A 289 -11.42 -10.82 0.20
C ASP A 289 -12.72 -11.25 -0.50
N ILE A 290 -12.88 -10.94 -1.80
CA ILE A 290 -14.05 -11.33 -2.61
C ILE A 290 -14.13 -12.85 -2.72
N ARG A 291 -13.03 -13.53 -3.06
CA ARG A 291 -12.98 -14.99 -3.10
C ARG A 291 -13.44 -15.58 -1.76
N ALA A 292 -12.87 -15.10 -0.65
CA ALA A 292 -13.20 -15.59 0.69
C ALA A 292 -14.68 -15.37 1.03
N PHE A 293 -15.23 -14.20 0.70
CA PHE A 293 -16.63 -13.88 0.90
C PHE A 293 -17.56 -14.80 0.10
N GLN A 294 -17.32 -14.96 -1.21
CA GLN A 294 -18.13 -15.84 -2.07
C GLN A 294 -18.01 -17.31 -1.68
N LYS A 295 -16.83 -17.76 -1.22
CA LYS A 295 -16.65 -19.11 -0.66
C LYS A 295 -17.53 -19.30 0.57
N SER A 296 -17.54 -18.34 1.50
CA SER A 296 -18.40 -18.40 2.68
C SER A 296 -19.89 -18.45 2.31
N GLN A 297 -20.33 -17.68 1.30
CA GLN A 297 -21.71 -17.75 0.81
C GLN A 297 -22.05 -19.15 0.27
N ARG A 298 -21.16 -19.74 -0.54
CA ARG A 298 -21.32 -21.11 -1.06
C ARG A 298 -21.42 -22.16 0.05
N GLU A 299 -20.56 -22.08 1.05
CA GLU A 299 -20.55 -23.01 2.19
C GLU A 299 -21.83 -22.91 3.04
N LYS A 300 -22.43 -21.71 3.11
CA LYS A 300 -23.71 -21.48 3.80
C LYS A 300 -24.95 -21.77 2.95
N GLY A 301 -24.77 -22.05 1.66
CA GLY A 301 -25.89 -22.19 0.71
C GLY A 301 -26.62 -20.87 0.40
N GLU A 302 -25.95 -19.74 0.60
CA GLU A 302 -26.48 -18.40 0.29
C GLU A 302 -26.29 -18.07 -1.20
N PRO A 303 -27.14 -17.22 -1.81
CA PRO A 303 -26.90 -16.69 -3.15
C PRO A 303 -25.53 -16.01 -3.23
N VAL A 304 -24.73 -16.40 -4.22
CA VAL A 304 -23.39 -15.85 -4.42
C VAL A 304 -23.49 -14.48 -5.08
N THR A 305 -22.98 -13.47 -4.39
CA THR A 305 -22.91 -12.09 -4.91
C THR A 305 -21.88 -12.02 -6.04
N ARG A 306 -22.25 -11.39 -7.15
CA ARG A 306 -21.36 -11.16 -8.29
C ARG A 306 -20.66 -9.83 -8.13
N PHE A 307 -19.33 -9.84 -8.25
CA PHE A 307 -18.49 -8.66 -8.23
C PHE A 307 -17.72 -8.55 -9.54
N GLY A 308 -17.31 -7.34 -9.88
CA GLY A 308 -16.36 -7.11 -10.95
C GLY A 308 -15.34 -6.04 -10.59
N VAL A 309 -14.33 -5.92 -11.47
CA VAL A 309 -13.26 -4.94 -11.38
C VAL A 309 -13.18 -4.22 -12.72
N ALA A 310 -13.04 -2.90 -12.67
CA ALA A 310 -12.81 -2.06 -13.85
C ALA A 310 -11.69 -1.05 -13.59
N PRO A 311 -10.91 -0.67 -14.62
CA PRO A 311 -9.99 0.46 -14.51
C PRO A 311 -10.74 1.75 -14.22
N LEU A 312 -10.03 2.79 -13.77
CA LEU A 312 -10.62 4.10 -13.55
C LEU A 312 -10.98 4.75 -14.90
N PRO A 313 -12.25 5.11 -15.13
CA PRO A 313 -12.66 5.69 -16.40
C PRO A 313 -12.17 7.15 -16.51
N PRO A 314 -11.46 7.52 -17.58
CA PRO A 314 -11.07 8.91 -17.77
C PRO A 314 -12.27 9.79 -18.20
N PRO A 315 -12.27 11.09 -17.84
CA PRO A 315 -13.11 12.06 -18.52
C PRO A 315 -12.68 12.21 -20.00
N PRO A 316 -13.48 12.86 -20.86
CA PRO A 316 -13.02 13.29 -22.18
C PRO A 316 -11.70 14.08 -22.08
N GLY A 317 -10.66 13.65 -22.82
CA GLY A 317 -9.32 14.24 -22.76
C GLY A 317 -8.43 13.74 -21.61
N GLY A 318 -8.97 12.91 -20.71
CA GLY A 318 -8.22 12.26 -19.64
C GLY A 318 -7.31 11.12 -20.14
N LYS A 319 -6.61 10.48 -19.20
CA LYS A 319 -5.62 9.43 -19.52
C LYS A 319 -6.17 8.04 -19.20
N PRO A 320 -6.31 7.15 -20.19
CA PRO A 320 -6.71 5.76 -19.94
C PRO A 320 -5.61 5.00 -19.20
N ASN A 321 -6.03 4.00 -18.41
CA ASN A 321 -5.16 3.16 -17.57
C ASN A 321 -4.23 3.98 -16.67
N ALA A 322 -4.65 5.21 -16.35
CA ALA A 322 -3.96 6.07 -15.41
C ALA A 322 -4.44 5.81 -14.00
N GLY A 323 -3.59 6.06 -13.02
CA GLY A 323 -3.94 5.89 -11.64
C GLY A 323 -2.79 6.12 -10.69
N TRP A 324 -3.01 5.66 -9.48
CA TRP A 324 -2.06 5.75 -8.39
C TRP A 324 -1.51 4.37 -8.07
N VAL A 325 -0.19 4.30 -8.00
CA VAL A 325 0.55 3.11 -7.62
C VAL A 325 1.37 3.38 -6.37
N ASN A 326 1.26 2.48 -5.40
CA ASN A 326 2.21 2.34 -4.31
C ASN A 326 3.00 1.04 -4.53
N GLY A 327 4.02 0.82 -3.72
CA GLY A 327 4.72 -0.45 -3.70
C GLY A 327 5.21 -0.72 -2.30
N ASN A 328 5.35 -2.00 -2.00
CA ASN A 328 6.04 -2.47 -0.81
C ASN A 328 7.50 -2.61 -1.22
N ASN A 329 8.37 -1.78 -0.67
CA ASN A 329 9.72 -1.58 -1.17
C ASN A 329 10.72 -2.18 -0.21
N PHE A 330 11.58 -3.05 -0.72
CA PHE A 330 12.81 -3.43 -0.05
C PHE A 330 13.83 -2.32 -0.14
N VAL A 331 14.36 -1.92 1.01
CA VAL A 331 15.50 -1.00 1.12
C VAL A 331 16.56 -1.63 2.02
N ILE A 332 17.82 -1.42 1.68
CA ILE A 332 18.96 -1.88 2.47
C ILE A 332 19.45 -0.70 3.30
N PRO A 333 19.36 -0.75 4.64
CA PRO A 333 19.88 0.31 5.51
C PRO A 333 21.36 0.60 5.33
N ARG A 334 21.73 1.87 5.48
CA ARG A 334 23.13 2.26 5.67
C ARG A 334 23.62 1.64 6.99
N GLY A 335 24.71 0.88 6.92
CA GLY A 335 25.25 0.16 8.08
C GLY A 335 24.68 -1.25 8.27
N ALA A 336 23.89 -1.76 7.32
CA ALA A 336 23.56 -3.19 7.24
C ALA A 336 24.85 -4.03 7.31
N LYS A 337 24.83 -5.07 8.14
CA LYS A 337 25.96 -5.99 8.35
C LYS A 337 26.02 -7.01 7.20
N SER A 338 24.87 -7.44 6.70
CA SER A 338 24.71 -8.39 5.59
C SER A 338 23.99 -7.76 4.40
N SER A 339 24.61 -6.75 3.78
CA SER A 339 24.02 -6.09 2.60
C SER A 339 23.95 -7.00 1.37
N ARG A 340 24.91 -7.93 1.21
CA ARG A 340 24.88 -8.90 0.11
C ARG A 340 23.83 -9.99 0.33
N GLY A 341 23.70 -10.51 1.55
CA GLY A 341 22.63 -11.44 1.88
C GLY A 341 21.23 -10.82 1.72
N ALA A 342 21.07 -9.56 2.14
CA ALA A 342 19.85 -8.79 1.88
C ALA A 342 19.56 -8.68 0.37
N TRP A 343 20.57 -8.40 -0.45
CA TRP A 343 20.42 -8.34 -1.90
C TRP A 343 20.01 -9.67 -2.52
N GLU A 344 20.64 -10.78 -2.15
CA GLU A 344 20.26 -12.12 -2.63
C GLU A 344 18.81 -12.48 -2.25
N PHE A 345 18.38 -12.12 -1.03
CA PHE A 345 16.99 -12.33 -0.63
C PHE A 345 16.00 -11.45 -1.40
N ILE A 346 16.36 -10.20 -1.72
CA ILE A 346 15.55 -9.33 -2.58
C ILE A 346 15.33 -9.99 -3.95
N LYS A 347 16.40 -10.48 -4.60
CA LYS A 347 16.31 -11.16 -5.90
C LYS A 347 15.37 -12.37 -5.85
N PHE A 348 15.54 -13.20 -4.82
CA PHE A 348 14.70 -14.37 -4.61
C PHE A 348 13.21 -14.02 -4.47
N TRP A 349 12.87 -13.05 -3.62
CA TRP A 349 11.47 -12.69 -3.39
C TRP A 349 10.84 -12.04 -4.62
N CYS A 350 11.50 -11.02 -5.19
CA CYS A 350 10.90 -10.26 -6.29
C CYS A 350 10.87 -11.06 -7.59
N GLY A 351 11.76 -12.05 -7.73
CA GLY A 351 11.85 -12.95 -8.89
C GLY A 351 12.89 -12.55 -9.90
N PHE A 352 13.80 -11.65 -9.53
CA PHE A 352 14.88 -11.24 -10.41
C PHE A 352 15.98 -12.32 -10.49
N ASP A 353 16.74 -12.33 -11.58
CA ASP A 353 17.91 -13.19 -11.76
C ASP A 353 17.62 -14.71 -11.75
N GLY A 354 16.50 -15.13 -12.34
CA GLY A 354 16.14 -16.54 -12.47
C GLY A 354 15.22 -17.06 -11.36
N HIS A 355 14.75 -16.18 -10.46
CA HIS A 355 13.83 -16.52 -9.38
C HIS A 355 12.35 -16.29 -9.72
N GLU A 356 12.02 -16.08 -11.00
CA GLU A 356 10.66 -15.79 -11.44
C GLU A 356 9.62 -16.84 -10.94
N PRO A 357 9.89 -18.16 -10.98
CA PRO A 357 8.94 -19.16 -10.48
C PRO A 357 8.62 -19.00 -8.98
N GLN A 358 9.63 -18.75 -8.15
CA GLN A 358 9.45 -18.58 -6.70
C GLN A 358 8.71 -17.29 -6.36
N ALA A 359 8.94 -16.24 -7.13
CA ALA A 359 8.19 -14.99 -7.00
C ALA A 359 6.74 -15.14 -7.44
N ALA A 360 6.47 -15.94 -8.49
CA ALA A 360 5.11 -16.24 -8.92
C ALA A 360 4.32 -16.95 -7.81
N GLU A 361 4.89 -17.99 -7.20
CA GLU A 361 4.29 -18.68 -6.04
C GLU A 361 4.01 -17.72 -4.88
N THR A 362 4.95 -16.82 -4.60
CA THR A 362 4.85 -15.80 -3.56
C THR A 362 3.72 -14.81 -3.85
N CYS A 363 3.63 -14.30 -5.08
CA CYS A 363 2.60 -13.36 -5.50
C CYS A 363 1.20 -13.98 -5.46
N VAL A 364 1.05 -15.25 -5.88
CA VAL A 364 -0.23 -15.98 -5.81
C VAL A 364 -0.67 -16.17 -4.36
N SER A 365 0.24 -16.58 -3.49
CA SER A 365 -0.02 -16.74 -2.05
C SER A 365 -0.43 -15.43 -1.38
N GLY A 366 0.25 -14.33 -1.73
CA GLY A 366 -0.03 -12.98 -1.22
C GLY A 366 -1.25 -12.30 -1.82
N GLY A 367 -1.66 -12.67 -3.04
CA GLY A 367 -2.51 -11.81 -3.86
C GLY A 367 -1.83 -10.48 -4.21
N TRP A 368 -0.51 -10.52 -4.42
CA TRP A 368 0.31 -9.34 -4.74
C TRP A 368 0.49 -9.21 -6.25
N ILE A 369 0.57 -7.96 -6.72
CA ILE A 369 0.86 -7.68 -8.13
C ILE A 369 2.37 -7.87 -8.34
N PRO A 370 2.80 -8.76 -9.24
CA PRO A 370 4.21 -8.89 -9.57
C PRO A 370 4.81 -7.59 -10.10
N VAL A 371 6.11 -7.43 -9.92
CA VAL A 371 6.82 -6.19 -10.27
C VAL A 371 7.42 -6.22 -11.67
N SER A 372 7.27 -7.33 -12.39
CA SER A 372 7.76 -7.53 -13.75
C SER A 372 6.84 -8.44 -14.55
N GLN A 373 6.89 -8.30 -15.88
CA GLN A 373 6.16 -9.19 -16.80
C GLN A 373 6.69 -10.63 -16.72
N ALA A 374 7.99 -10.82 -16.48
CA ALA A 374 8.61 -12.14 -16.43
C ALA A 374 8.04 -13.05 -15.33
N VAL A 375 7.59 -12.47 -14.21
CA VAL A 375 6.90 -13.19 -13.13
C VAL A 375 5.43 -13.47 -13.50
N VAL A 376 4.77 -12.53 -14.17
CA VAL A 376 3.39 -12.70 -14.68
C VAL A 376 3.32 -13.84 -15.69
N ASP A 377 4.35 -13.98 -16.53
CA ASP A 377 4.43 -15.01 -17.58
C ASP A 377 4.70 -16.42 -17.04
N GLN A 378 4.96 -16.57 -15.73
CA GLN A 378 5.17 -17.89 -15.13
C GLN A 378 3.88 -18.72 -15.13
N PRO A 379 3.96 -20.05 -15.40
CA PRO A 379 2.78 -20.92 -15.44
C PRO A 379 1.91 -20.84 -14.18
N THR A 380 2.53 -20.79 -13.00
CA THR A 380 1.83 -20.66 -11.71
C THR A 380 0.98 -19.39 -11.63
N PHE A 381 1.50 -18.27 -12.14
CA PHE A 381 0.77 -17.00 -12.11
C PHE A 381 -0.30 -16.95 -13.21
N ALA A 382 0.00 -17.49 -14.39
CA ALA A 382 -0.98 -17.61 -15.47
C ALA A 382 -2.21 -18.43 -15.04
N GLN A 383 -2.00 -19.57 -14.37
CA GLN A 383 -3.10 -20.37 -13.81
C GLN A 383 -3.90 -19.57 -12.77
N PHE A 384 -3.23 -18.83 -11.89
CA PHE A 384 -3.92 -17.97 -10.93
C PHE A 384 -4.82 -16.93 -11.61
N LEU A 385 -4.41 -16.34 -12.74
CA LEU A 385 -5.22 -15.38 -13.49
C LEU A 385 -6.46 -16.04 -14.14
N GLU A 386 -6.36 -17.31 -14.55
CA GLU A 386 -7.52 -18.08 -15.03
C GLU A 386 -8.53 -18.35 -13.90
N GLU A 387 -8.03 -18.65 -12.70
CA GLU A 387 -8.84 -18.91 -11.50
C GLU A 387 -9.43 -17.62 -10.89
N GLU A 388 -8.71 -16.51 -11.01
CA GLU A 388 -9.04 -15.19 -10.43
C GLU A 388 -9.08 -14.09 -11.51
N PRO A 389 -10.06 -14.12 -12.43
CA PRO A 389 -10.11 -13.20 -13.57
C PRO A 389 -10.24 -11.72 -13.16
N LEU A 390 -10.71 -11.44 -11.95
CA LEU A 390 -10.74 -10.07 -11.40
C LEU A 390 -9.35 -9.47 -11.25
N PHE A 391 -8.32 -10.31 -11.06
CA PHE A 391 -6.94 -9.88 -10.87
C PHE A 391 -6.28 -9.40 -12.17
N GLN A 392 -6.76 -9.84 -13.34
CA GLN A 392 -6.20 -9.47 -14.64
C GLN A 392 -6.14 -7.95 -14.85
N ASN A 393 -7.19 -7.21 -14.45
CA ASN A 393 -7.21 -5.75 -14.54
C ASN A 393 -6.02 -5.09 -13.83
N PHE A 394 -5.57 -5.66 -12.71
CA PHE A 394 -4.42 -5.11 -11.97
C PHE A 394 -3.09 -5.38 -12.68
N ILE A 395 -2.97 -6.49 -13.42
CA ILE A 395 -1.81 -6.78 -14.26
C ILE A 395 -1.74 -5.83 -15.45
N ASP A 396 -2.87 -5.60 -16.12
CA ASP A 396 -2.95 -4.67 -17.25
C ASP A 396 -2.58 -3.24 -16.81
N LEU A 397 -3.05 -2.84 -15.62
CA LEU A 397 -2.67 -1.56 -15.02
C LEU A 397 -1.19 -1.53 -14.62
N ALA A 398 -0.61 -2.60 -14.09
CA ALA A 398 0.81 -2.66 -13.71
C ALA A 398 1.75 -2.44 -14.91
N GLY A 399 1.39 -2.97 -16.08
CA GLY A 399 2.12 -2.77 -17.34
C GLY A 399 1.96 -1.36 -17.93
N SER A 400 1.00 -0.56 -17.45
CA SER A 400 0.70 0.76 -17.99
C SER A 400 1.78 1.79 -17.65
N GLN A 401 2.14 2.61 -18.64
CA GLN A 401 2.99 3.79 -18.43
C GLN A 401 2.33 4.88 -17.58
N ASN A 402 1.01 4.81 -17.41
CA ASN A 402 0.20 5.83 -16.73
C ASN A 402 -0.08 5.54 -15.24
N GLN A 403 0.59 4.58 -14.62
CA GLN A 403 0.54 4.40 -13.17
C GLN A 403 1.59 5.26 -12.47
N TYR A 404 1.16 6.25 -11.70
CA TYR A 404 2.05 7.25 -11.11
C TYR A 404 2.17 7.05 -9.60
N PRO A 405 3.38 6.99 -9.03
CA PRO A 405 3.54 7.03 -7.59
C PRO A 405 3.36 8.47 -7.07
N VAL A 406 3.34 8.61 -5.74
CA VAL A 406 3.67 9.91 -5.14
C VAL A 406 5.06 10.31 -5.63
N PRO A 407 5.31 11.58 -5.98
CA PRO A 407 6.61 12.03 -6.47
C PRO A 407 7.76 11.56 -5.56
N VAL A 408 8.74 10.88 -6.14
CA VAL A 408 9.88 10.30 -5.42
C VAL A 408 10.97 11.37 -5.30
N ILE A 409 10.74 12.30 -4.37
CA ILE A 409 11.61 13.47 -4.09
C ILE A 409 11.82 13.67 -2.58
N PRO A 410 12.87 14.38 -2.15
CA PRO A 410 13.01 14.80 -0.76
C PRO A 410 11.77 15.59 -0.29
N GLY A 411 11.26 15.27 0.90
CA GLY A 411 10.01 15.87 1.41
C GLY A 411 8.71 15.23 0.90
N ALA A 412 8.78 14.13 0.14
CA ALA A 412 7.60 13.41 -0.36
C ALA A 412 6.56 13.03 0.71
N PRO A 413 6.90 12.65 1.97
CA PRO A 413 5.89 12.41 3.00
C PRO A 413 5.05 13.65 3.35
N PHE A 414 5.66 14.83 3.44
CA PHE A 414 4.94 16.08 3.66
C PHE A 414 4.04 16.40 2.47
N PHE A 415 4.57 16.26 1.24
CA PHE A 415 3.80 16.44 0.01
C PHE A 415 2.57 15.51 -0.04
N ASN A 416 2.77 14.21 0.19
CA ASN A 416 1.69 13.21 0.25
C ASN A 416 0.56 13.64 1.18
N ASN A 417 0.92 14.10 2.38
CA ASN A 417 -0.04 14.53 3.40
C ASN A 417 -0.75 15.83 3.03
N GLU A 418 -0.04 16.83 2.52
CA GLU A 418 -0.67 18.10 2.13
C GLU A 418 -1.67 17.94 0.98
N VAL A 419 -1.39 17.08 -0.01
CA VAL A 419 -2.35 16.75 -1.09
C VAL A 419 -3.60 16.06 -0.54
N LYS A 420 -3.43 15.14 0.41
CA LYS A 420 -4.57 14.48 1.09
C LYS A 420 -5.37 15.50 1.90
N ASN A 421 -4.70 16.36 2.65
CA ASN A 421 -5.31 17.38 3.51
C ASN A 421 -6.14 18.37 2.70
N VAL A 422 -5.62 18.90 1.57
CA VAL A 422 -6.37 19.86 0.75
C VAL A 422 -7.61 19.23 0.12
N SER A 423 -7.50 17.97 -0.34
CA SER A 423 -8.65 17.23 -0.88
C SER A 423 -9.70 16.95 0.20
N GLU A 424 -9.28 16.52 1.39
CA GLU A 424 -10.17 16.28 2.51
C GLU A 424 -10.87 17.56 2.95
N ALA A 425 -10.14 18.66 3.09
CA ALA A 425 -10.70 19.96 3.46
C ALA A 425 -11.76 20.44 2.45
N ALA A 426 -11.50 20.27 1.14
CA ALA A 426 -12.46 20.65 0.10
C ALA A 426 -13.74 19.80 0.18
N MET A 427 -13.60 18.49 0.33
CA MET A 427 -14.72 17.54 0.35
C MET A 427 -15.49 17.54 1.68
N ALA A 428 -14.89 18.00 2.76
CA ALA A 428 -15.54 18.11 4.08
C ALA A 428 -16.06 19.52 4.39
N SER A 429 -15.76 20.52 3.55
CA SER A 429 -16.11 21.92 3.80
C SER A 429 -17.62 22.10 4.04
N PRO A 430 -18.07 22.86 5.05
CA PRO A 430 -19.50 23.12 5.29
C PRO A 430 -20.12 24.10 4.28
N THR A 431 -19.31 24.96 3.65
CA THR A 431 -19.70 25.89 2.58
C THR A 431 -19.01 25.52 1.26
N LYS A 432 -19.44 26.11 0.14
CA LYS A 432 -18.78 25.91 -1.15
C LYS A 432 -17.31 26.34 -1.05
N PRO A 433 -16.34 25.44 -1.24
CA PRO A 433 -14.93 25.77 -1.13
C PRO A 433 -14.43 26.55 -2.36
N ASP A 434 -13.41 27.39 -2.17
CA ASP A 434 -12.63 28.00 -3.24
C ASP A 434 -11.47 27.05 -3.61
N LEU A 435 -11.73 26.13 -4.54
CA LEU A 435 -10.79 25.07 -4.88
C LEU A 435 -9.48 25.62 -5.46
N ALA A 436 -9.56 26.65 -6.32
CA ALA A 436 -8.39 27.29 -6.91
C ALA A 436 -7.49 27.87 -5.82
N ARG A 437 -8.06 28.63 -4.87
CA ARG A 437 -7.28 29.20 -3.77
C ARG A 437 -6.69 28.13 -2.85
N MET A 438 -7.48 27.11 -2.51
CA MET A 438 -7.01 26.00 -1.66
C MET A 438 -5.84 25.24 -2.28
N LEU A 439 -5.90 24.97 -3.59
CA LEU A 439 -4.83 24.32 -4.35
C LEU A 439 -3.59 25.21 -4.47
N GLU A 440 -3.76 26.51 -4.70
CA GLU A 440 -2.66 27.50 -4.72
C GLU A 440 -1.93 27.54 -3.36
N ASP A 441 -2.68 27.69 -2.26
CA ASP A 441 -2.12 27.71 -0.90
C ASP A 441 -1.37 26.41 -0.58
N ALA A 442 -1.91 25.25 -0.98
CA ALA A 442 -1.25 23.95 -0.80
C ALA A 442 0.02 23.84 -1.65
N GLN A 443 -0.02 24.27 -2.91
CA GLN A 443 1.12 24.28 -3.82
C GLN A 443 2.27 25.10 -3.26
N GLU A 444 2.00 26.32 -2.77
CA GLU A 444 3.02 27.18 -2.17
C GLU A 444 3.68 26.52 -0.93
N ARG A 445 2.87 25.94 -0.04
CA ARG A 445 3.39 25.23 1.15
C ARG A 445 4.27 24.04 0.77
N ILE A 446 3.82 23.24 -0.19
CA ILE A 446 4.56 22.06 -0.66
C ILE A 446 5.85 22.50 -1.34
N GLN A 447 5.79 23.46 -2.27
CA GLN A 447 6.97 23.96 -3.00
C GLN A 447 8.03 24.49 -2.02
N LEU A 448 7.62 25.32 -1.07
CA LEU A 448 8.52 25.85 -0.04
C LEU A 448 9.16 24.73 0.81
N HIS A 449 8.42 23.67 1.10
CA HIS A 449 8.94 22.54 1.85
C HIS A 449 9.97 21.75 1.04
N ILE A 450 9.66 21.39 -0.21
CA ILE A 450 10.56 20.60 -1.05
C ILE A 450 11.83 21.37 -1.41
N ASP A 451 11.74 22.69 -1.64
CA ASP A 451 12.90 23.55 -1.89
C ASP A 451 13.83 23.56 -0.67
N ARG A 452 13.27 23.56 0.54
CA ARG A 452 14.08 23.48 1.78
C ARG A 452 14.66 22.09 2.00
N ALA A 453 13.95 21.03 1.63
CA ALA A 453 14.38 19.65 1.80
C ALA A 453 15.51 19.30 0.81
N GLY A 454 15.41 19.72 -0.45
CA GLY A 454 16.43 19.44 -1.48
C GLY A 454 17.74 20.22 -1.32
N ASN A 455 17.73 21.35 -0.59
CA ASN A 455 18.92 22.18 -0.33
C ASN A 455 19.71 21.77 0.94
N ARG A 456 19.21 20.81 1.71
CA ARG A 456 19.89 20.26 2.90
C ARG A 456 20.50 18.92 2.56
#